data_AF-A0A168P9I4-F1
#
_entry.id   AF-A0A168P9I4-F1
#
_cell.length_a   1.000
_cell.length_b   1.000
_cell.length_c   1.000
_cell.angle_alpha   90.00
_cell.angle_beta   90.00
_cell.angle_gamma   90.00
#
_symmetry.space_group_name_H-M   'P 1'
#
loop_
_entity.id
_entity.type
_entity.pdbx_description
1 polymer ?
#
loop_
_entity_poly.entity_id
_entity_poly.type
_entity_poly.pdbx_seq_one_letter_code
_entity_poly.pdbx_strand_id
1 'polypeptide(L)'
;MKFIRINNINPTDPSYPSDYKGLDISLFKGASALYDEDYTYCYTITLQKDIPVHADIIEVTEAEYLQFKSDLENRPTLQDPIELLREEYDSLKKSQLEQDELIMELYLGGM
;
A
#
# COMPACT_ATOMS: atom_id res chain seq x y z
N MET A 1 -8.76 22.42 -13.96
CA MET A 1 -8.53 21.27 -13.08
C MET A 1 -7.04 21.06 -13.04
N LYS A 2 -6.47 20.84 -11.86
CA LYS A 2 -5.03 20.64 -11.67
C LYS A 2 -4.79 19.35 -10.91
N PHE A 3 -3.67 18.72 -11.22
CA PHE A 3 -3.20 17.52 -10.53
C PHE A 3 -2.04 17.97 -9.64
N ILE A 4 -2.10 17.59 -8.38
CA ILE A 4 -1.09 18.00 -7.42
C ILE A 4 -0.64 16.79 -6.61
N ARG A 5 0.64 16.79 -6.27
CA ARG A 5 1.21 15.96 -5.22
C ARG A 5 1.40 16.83 -4.00
N ILE A 6 0.92 16.35 -2.85
CA ILE A 6 1.10 16.99 -1.56
C ILE A 6 1.96 16.07 -0.70
N ASN A 7 3.11 16.57 -0.26
CA ASN A 7 4.00 15.87 0.66
C ASN A 7 3.61 16.19 2.11
N ASN A 8 4.02 15.32 3.04
CA ASN A 8 3.87 15.50 4.48
C ASN A 8 2.40 15.63 4.93
N ILE A 9 1.50 14.89 4.29
CA ILE A 9 0.16 14.67 4.84
C ILE A 9 0.29 13.46 5.74
N ASN A 10 0.34 13.65 7.07
CA ASN A 10 0.14 12.54 7.99
C ASN A 10 -1.35 12.47 8.37
N PRO A 11 -2.17 11.63 7.70
CA PRO A 11 -3.57 11.51 8.05
C PRO A 11 -3.80 10.71 9.34
N THR A 12 -2.77 10.06 9.88
CA THR A 12 -2.88 9.12 11.01
C THR A 12 -2.60 9.72 12.37
N ASP A 13 -1.98 10.91 12.43
CA ASP A 13 -1.68 11.59 13.68
C ASP A 13 -2.73 12.67 13.99
N PRO A 14 -3.71 12.42 14.89
CA PRO A 14 -4.72 13.40 15.28
C PRO A 14 -4.14 14.60 16.03
N SER A 15 -2.88 14.54 16.49
CA SER A 15 -2.20 15.68 17.12
C SER A 15 -1.58 16.66 16.11
N TYR A 16 -1.49 16.26 14.84
CA TYR A 16 -1.08 17.11 13.73
C TYR A 16 -2.25 17.30 12.75
N PRO A 17 -3.00 18.42 12.83
CA PRO A 17 -4.03 18.70 11.84
C PRO A 17 -3.39 18.75 10.45
N SER A 18 -4.02 18.09 9.47
CA SER A 18 -3.52 18.06 8.10
C SER A 18 -3.36 19.48 7.57
N ASP A 19 -2.11 19.89 7.33
CA ASP A 19 -1.77 21.22 6.83
C ASP A 19 -1.68 21.18 5.30
N TYR A 20 -2.74 21.66 4.65
CA TYR A 20 -2.84 21.72 3.20
C TYR A 20 -2.13 22.95 2.60
N LYS A 21 -1.32 23.67 3.38
CA LYS A 21 -0.43 24.75 2.92
C LYS A 21 -1.14 25.84 2.12
N GLY A 22 -2.36 26.18 2.54
CA GLY A 22 -3.20 27.19 1.89
C GLY A 22 -4.02 26.70 0.68
N LEU A 23 -4.06 25.40 0.41
CA LEU A 23 -5.02 24.81 -0.51
C LEU A 23 -6.43 24.82 0.09
N ASP A 24 -7.42 25.12 -0.75
CA ASP A 24 -8.82 25.03 -0.39
C ASP A 24 -9.32 23.60 -0.59
N ILE A 25 -9.52 22.90 0.53
CA ILE A 25 -9.98 21.51 0.58
C ILE A 25 -11.38 21.38 -0.05
N SER A 26 -12.21 22.41 -0.02
CA SER A 26 -13.55 22.38 -0.63
C SER A 26 -13.51 22.27 -2.15
N LEU A 27 -12.38 22.63 -2.76
CA LEU A 27 -12.14 22.54 -4.20
C LEU A 27 -11.50 21.21 -4.62
N PHE A 28 -11.23 20.31 -3.68
CA PHE A 28 -10.68 18.99 -4.00
C PHE A 28 -11.77 18.11 -4.59
N LYS A 29 -11.41 17.35 -5.62
CA LYS A 29 -12.30 16.36 -6.21
C LYS A 29 -12.41 15.18 -5.25
N GLY A 30 -13.63 14.89 -4.80
CA GLY A 30 -13.89 13.74 -3.94
C GLY A 30 -13.41 12.42 -4.56
N ALA A 31 -12.94 11.50 -3.72
CA ALA A 31 -12.39 10.19 -4.11
C ALA A 31 -11.23 10.24 -5.13
N SER A 32 -10.52 11.38 -5.23
CA SER A 32 -9.34 11.51 -6.10
C SER A 32 -8.00 11.41 -5.39
N ALA A 33 -8.01 11.36 -4.05
CA ALA A 33 -6.78 11.23 -3.27
C ALA A 33 -6.21 9.80 -3.40
N LEU A 34 -4.96 9.71 -3.83
CA LEU A 34 -4.18 8.49 -3.95
C LEU A 34 -2.97 8.62 -3.04
N TYR A 35 -2.90 7.81 -1.98
CA TYR A 35 -1.82 7.86 -1.01
C TYR A 35 -0.71 6.88 -1.40
N ASP A 36 0.52 7.22 -1.04
CA ASP A 36 1.60 6.24 -1.03
C ASP A 36 1.45 5.25 0.15
N GLU A 37 2.18 4.15 0.11
CA GLU A 37 2.16 3.07 1.12
C GLU A 37 2.44 3.58 2.53
N ASP A 38 3.40 4.49 2.66
CA ASP A 38 3.85 5.03 3.94
C ASP A 38 3.05 6.26 4.38
N TYR A 39 2.01 6.65 3.61
CA TYR A 39 1.24 7.86 3.83
C TYR A 39 2.11 9.12 3.97
N THR A 40 3.23 9.18 3.25
CA THR A 40 4.15 10.34 3.31
C THR A 40 3.75 11.41 2.31
N TYR A 41 3.13 11.02 1.20
CA TYR A 41 2.56 11.94 0.22
C TYR A 41 1.27 11.38 -0.38
N CYS A 42 0.49 12.28 -0.98
CA CYS A 42 -0.66 11.90 -1.78
C CYS A 42 -0.71 12.67 -3.10
N TYR A 43 -1.31 12.05 -4.11
CA TYR A 43 -1.72 12.68 -5.35
C TYR A 43 -3.21 12.98 -5.27
N THR A 44 -3.63 14.16 -5.69
CA THR A 44 -5.04 14.55 -5.69
C THR A 44 -5.37 15.51 -6.84
N ILE A 45 -6.66 15.72 -7.07
CA ILE A 45 -7.18 16.60 -8.11
C ILE A 45 -7.89 17.77 -7.44
N THR A 46 -7.59 19.00 -7.88
CA THR A 46 -8.25 20.23 -7.39
C THR A 46 -8.80 21.08 -8.52
N LEU A 47 -9.88 21.80 -8.23
CA LEU A 47 -10.46 22.84 -9.10
C LEU A 47 -9.86 24.22 -8.85
N GLN A 48 -9.02 24.37 -7.82
CA GLN A 48 -8.29 25.60 -7.54
C GLN A 48 -7.39 25.98 -8.73
N LYS A 49 -7.52 27.22 -9.20
CA LYS A 49 -6.71 27.73 -10.33
C LYS A 49 -5.31 28.12 -9.88
N ASP A 50 -5.24 28.84 -8.77
CA ASP A 50 -4.01 29.40 -8.23
C ASP A 50 -3.50 28.50 -7.10
N ILE A 51 -2.56 27.62 -7.44
CA ILE A 51 -1.94 26.71 -6.48
C ILE A 51 -0.90 27.49 -5.68
N PRO A 52 -0.94 27.46 -4.34
CA PRO A 52 0.08 28.09 -3.52
C PRO A 52 1.47 27.53 -3.84
N VAL A 53 2.46 28.40 -3.95
CA VAL A 53 3.85 27.98 -4.10
C VAL A 53 4.37 27.55 -2.74
N HIS A 54 4.50 26.25 -2.53
CA HIS A 54 5.02 25.66 -1.30
C HIS A 54 5.89 24.44 -1.63
N ALA A 55 6.94 24.18 -0.85
CA ALA A 55 7.86 23.05 -1.10
C ALA A 55 7.16 21.67 -1.05
N ASP A 56 6.10 21.59 -0.24
CA ASP A 56 5.29 20.38 -0.09
C ASP A 56 4.19 20.24 -1.14
N ILE A 57 3.96 21.23 -2.01
CA ILE A 57 2.95 21.17 -3.08
C ILE A 57 3.67 21.18 -4.41
N ILE A 58 3.47 20.10 -5.18
CA ILE A 58 4.06 19.95 -6.50
C ILE A 58 2.90 19.83 -7.49
N GLU A 59 2.79 20.76 -8.44
CA GLU A 59 1.88 20.60 -9.58
C GLU A 59 2.45 19.52 -10.51
N VAL A 60 1.64 18.51 -10.80
CA VAL A 60 2.02 17.38 -11.64
C VAL A 60 1.11 17.33 -12.87
N THR A 61 1.54 16.58 -13.88
CA THR A 61 0.74 16.35 -15.08
C THR A 61 -0.33 15.29 -14.82
N GLU A 62 -1.36 15.29 -15.67
CA GLU A 62 -2.37 14.23 -15.68
C GLU A 62 -1.74 12.86 -15.91
N ALA A 63 -0.71 12.77 -16.77
CA ALA A 63 -0.01 11.53 -17.07
C ALA A 63 0.69 10.95 -15.83
N GLU A 64 1.36 11.78 -15.02
CA GLU A 64 2.00 11.34 -13.77
C GLU A 64 0.97 10.86 -12.75
N TYR A 65 -0.16 11.56 -12.63
CA TYR A 65 -1.25 11.14 -11.75
C TYR A 65 -1.83 9.78 -12.17
N LEU A 66 -2.10 9.59 -13.46
CA LEU A 66 -2.64 8.35 -13.99
C LEU A 66 -1.63 7.19 -13.89
N GLN A 67 -0.34 7.48 -14.10
CA GLN A 67 0.71 6.49 -13.89
C GLN A 67 0.73 6.02 -12.44
N PHE A 68 0.75 6.95 -11.48
CA PHE A 68 0.73 6.60 -10.06
C PHE A 68 -0.52 5.80 -9.67
N LYS A 69 -1.68 6.18 -10.21
CA LYS A 69 -2.92 5.42 -10.02
C LYS A 69 -2.80 4.00 -10.54
N SER A 70 -2.27 3.84 -11.76
CA SER A 70 -2.08 2.53 -12.37
C SER A 70 -1.08 1.69 -11.58
N ASP A 71 0.00 2.29 -11.08
CA ASP A 71 0.99 1.61 -10.25
C ASP A 71 0.36 1.13 -8.93
N LEU A 72 -0.52 1.94 -8.33
CA LEU A 72 -1.23 1.56 -7.11
C LEU A 72 -2.22 0.41 -7.32
N GLU A 73 -2.93 0.41 -8.46
CA GLU A 73 -3.88 -0.65 -8.83
C GLU A 73 -3.20 -1.96 -9.25
N ASN A 74 -2.02 -1.87 -9.86
CA ASN A 74 -1.23 -3.03 -10.31
C ASN A 74 -0.22 -3.53 -9.29
N ARG A 75 -0.15 -2.91 -8.10
CA ARG A 75 0.70 -3.44 -7.02
C ARG A 75 0.23 -4.85 -6.69
N PRO A 76 1.15 -5.83 -6.63
CA PRO A 76 0.80 -7.12 -6.11
C PRO A 76 0.25 -6.88 -4.71
N THR A 77 -1.03 -7.20 -4.49
CA THR A 77 -1.54 -7.38 -3.14
C THR A 77 -0.56 -8.34 -2.48
N LEU A 78 0.13 -7.89 -1.43
CA LEU A 78 0.90 -8.77 -0.56
C LEU A 78 0.06 -10.02 -0.38
N GLN A 79 0.56 -11.18 -0.82
CA GLN A 79 -0.13 -12.46 -0.63
C GLN A 79 -0.66 -12.45 0.79
N ASP A 80 -1.96 -12.73 0.94
CA ASP A 80 -2.63 -12.66 2.23
C ASP A 80 -1.71 -13.38 3.22
N PRO A 81 -1.26 -12.73 4.31
CA PRO A 81 -0.38 -13.36 5.28
C PRO A 81 -0.91 -14.73 5.73
N ILE A 82 -2.23 -14.93 5.68
CA ILE A 82 -2.92 -16.19 5.94
C ILE A 82 -2.59 -17.27 4.89
N GLU A 83 -2.49 -16.90 3.62
CA GLU A 83 -2.21 -17.81 2.52
C GLU A 83 -0.76 -18.32 2.61
N LEU A 84 0.20 -17.44 2.86
CA LEU A 84 1.60 -17.81 3.15
C LEU A 84 1.71 -18.71 4.38
N LEU A 85 0.99 -18.39 5.46
CA LEU A 85 1.01 -19.19 6.69
C LEU A 85 0.39 -20.59 6.49
N ARG A 86 -0.60 -20.72 5.60
CA ARG A 86 -1.20 -22.02 5.23
C ARG A 86 -0.23 -22.88 4.45
N GLU A 87 0.49 -22.31 3.48
CA GLU A 87 1.50 -23.05 2.71
C GLU A 87 2.64 -23.56 3.62
N GLU A 88 3.11 -22.72 4.56
CA GLU A 88 4.08 -23.14 5.56
C GLU A 88 3.54 -24.27 6.47
N TYR A 89 2.30 -24.16 6.93
CA TYR A 89 1.67 -25.21 7.75
C TYR A 89 1.54 -26.54 7.01
N ASP A 90 1.10 -26.51 5.75
CA ASP A 90 0.92 -27.71 4.93
C ASP A 90 2.26 -28.38 4.57
N SER A 91 3.31 -27.59 4.30
CA SER A 91 4.65 -28.12 4.06
C SER A 91 5.25 -28.76 5.32
N LEU A 92 5.09 -28.13 6.49
CA LEU A 92 5.55 -28.68 7.76
C LEU A 92 4.85 -29.99 8.11
N LYS A 93 3.53 -30.05 7.87
CA LYS A 93 2.72 -31.25 8.11
C LYS A 93 3.14 -32.42 7.22
N LYS A 94 3.43 -32.17 5.94
CA LYS A 94 3.95 -33.21 5.03
C LYS A 94 5.31 -33.74 5.49
N SER A 95 6.22 -32.85 5.87
CA SER A 95 7.54 -33.27 6.34
C SER A 95 7.48 -34.11 7.63
N GLN A 96 6.54 -33.83 8.53
CA GLN A 96 6.34 -34.66 9.73
C GLN A 96 5.78 -36.05 9.39
N LEU A 97 4.80 -36.12 8.50
CA LEU A 97 4.24 -37.39 8.04
C LEU A 97 5.30 -38.28 7.36
N GLU A 98 6.15 -37.70 6.51
CA GLU A 98 7.26 -38.42 5.87
C GLU A 98 8.29 -38.93 6.89
N GLN A 99 8.59 -38.14 7.93
CA GLN A 99 9.48 -38.57 9.01
C GLN A 99 8.86 -39.71 9.83
N ASP A 100 7.58 -39.61 10.16
CA ASP A 100 6.86 -40.63 10.93
C ASP A 100 6.74 -41.96 10.15
N GLU A 101 6.53 -41.90 8.83
CA GLU A 101 6.55 -43.09 7.95
C GLU A 101 7.95 -43.74 7.91
N LEU A 102 9.00 -42.94 7.76
CA LEU A 102 10.39 -43.44 7.74
C LEU A 102 10.78 -44.08 9.08
N ILE A 103 10.35 -43.48 10.20
CA ILE A 103 10.55 -44.02 11.54
C ILE A 103 9.81 -45.35 11.69
N MET A 104 8.54 -45.44 11.25
CA MET A 104 7.78 -46.69 11.31
C MET A 104 8.40 -47.81 10.46
N GLU A 105 8.90 -47.51 9.25
CA GLU A 105 9.63 -48.50 8.43
C GLU A 105 10.90 -49.00 9.11
N LEU A 106 11.68 -48.13 9.75
CA LEU A 106 12.86 -48.51 10.52
C LEU A 106 12.52 -49.40 11.74
N TYR A 107 11.40 -49.14 12.40
CA TYR A 107 10.93 -49.95 13.54
C TYR A 107 10.33 -51.29 13.12
N LEU A 108 9.71 -51.39 11.94
CA LEU A 108 9.04 -52.61 11.45
C LEU A 108 9.92 -53.50 10.55
N GLY A 109 10.90 -52.93 9.85
CA GLY A 109 11.84 -53.66 8.98
C GLY A 109 13.12 -54.15 9.67
N GLY A 110 13.28 -53.87 10.97
CA GLY A 110 14.46 -54.20 11.78
C GLY A 110 14.42 -55.57 12.50
N MET A 111 13.55 -56.50 12.11
CA MET A 111 13.51 -57.89 12.62
C MET A 111 13.89 -58.91 11.56
#